data_AF-Q7RC65-F1
#
_entry.id   AF-Q7RC65-F1
#
_cell.length_a   1.000
_cell.length_b   1.000
_cell.length_c   1.000
_cell.angle_alpha   90.00
_cell.angle_beta   90.00
_cell.angle_gamma   90.00
#
_symmetry.space_group_name_H-M   'P 1'
#
loop_
_entity.id
_entity.type
_entity.pdbx_description
1 polymer ?
#
loop_
_entity_poly.entity_id
_entity_poly.type
_entity_poly.pdbx_seq_one_letter_code
_entity_poly.pdbx_strand_id
1 'polypeptide(L)'
;MCIYICTYIHSMQLSGIAMDNLLYKKIEDISIMMGEYFQAHDDYLDIFGDFTQTGKMGSDIQNNKLTWLLIKAFELCSESDKEKIIKNYGKNNVASVKIIDNIYEKYNIKEHYNIYEQTQKDKIIEYRHSVYVLIYSNFNLKYMFNLFLSC
;
A
#
# COMPACT_ATOMS: atom_id res chain seq x y z
N MET A 1 -1.34 6.73 4.23
CA MET A 1 -1.15 6.14 5.58
C MET A 1 -1.97 6.83 6.69
N CYS A 2 -1.81 8.14 6.96
CA CYS A 2 -2.49 8.82 8.10
C CYS A 2 -4.04 8.84 8.06
N ILE A 3 -4.65 8.78 6.87
CA ILE A 3 -6.12 8.94 6.73
C ILE A 3 -6.88 7.79 7.39
N TYR A 4 -6.40 6.54 7.26
CA TYR A 4 -7.06 5.37 7.83
C TYR A 4 -7.03 5.40 9.36
N ILE A 5 -5.84 5.58 9.95
CA ILE A 5 -5.65 5.66 11.41
C ILE A 5 -6.55 6.74 12.03
N CYS A 6 -6.52 7.95 11.48
CA CYS A 6 -7.32 9.06 12.02
C CYS A 6 -8.82 8.74 11.97
N THR A 7 -9.33 8.21 10.85
CA THR A 7 -10.77 7.96 10.69
C THR A 7 -11.28 6.94 11.72
N TYR A 8 -10.54 5.86 11.95
CA TYR A 8 -10.93 4.85 12.92
C TYR A 8 -10.82 5.35 14.37
N ILE A 9 -9.73 6.02 14.73
CA ILE A 9 -9.53 6.54 16.09
C ILE A 9 -10.61 7.58 16.45
N HIS A 10 -10.90 8.53 15.56
CA HIS A 10 -11.94 9.54 15.82
C HIS A 10 -13.32 8.89 15.96
N SER A 11 -13.64 7.89 15.13
CA SER A 11 -14.93 7.19 15.22
C SER A 11 -15.08 6.42 16.54
N MET A 12 -14.00 5.81 17.03
CA MET A 12 -13.97 5.14 18.34
C MET A 12 -14.16 6.12 19.50
N GLN A 13 -13.51 7.29 19.44
CA GLN A 13 -13.66 8.35 20.44
C GLN A 13 -15.09 8.91 20.46
N LEU A 14 -15.67 9.19 19.29
CA LEU A 14 -17.06 9.64 19.16
C LEU A 14 -18.07 8.61 19.66
N SER A 15 -17.73 7.32 19.56
CA SER A 15 -18.53 6.21 20.09
C SER A 15 -18.35 5.97 21.60
N GLY A 16 -17.57 6.81 22.28
CA GLY A 16 -17.37 6.75 23.73
C GLY A 16 -16.37 5.69 24.21
N ILE A 17 -15.47 5.22 23.34
CA ILE A 17 -14.48 4.19 23.70
C ILE A 17 -13.28 4.84 24.38
N ALA A 18 -13.03 4.45 25.63
CA ALA A 18 -11.92 4.94 26.44
C ALA A 18 -10.56 4.67 25.78
N MET A 19 -9.68 5.68 25.81
CA MET A 19 -8.42 5.72 25.05
C MET A 19 -7.41 4.63 25.43
N ASP A 20 -7.54 4.08 26.63
CA ASP A 20 -6.73 2.98 27.18
C ASP A 20 -7.18 1.59 26.70
N ASN A 21 -8.26 1.52 25.91
CA ASN A 21 -8.74 0.26 25.36
C ASN A 21 -7.72 -0.34 24.37
N LEU A 22 -7.36 -1.61 24.57
CA LEU A 22 -6.45 -2.38 23.71
C LEU A 22 -6.87 -2.41 22.23
N LEU A 23 -8.15 -2.12 21.94
CA LEU A 23 -8.66 -2.01 20.59
C LEU A 23 -7.97 -0.91 19.77
N TYR A 24 -7.56 0.20 20.39
CA TYR A 24 -6.87 1.27 19.67
C TYR A 24 -5.56 0.79 19.06
N LYS A 25 -4.79 -0.02 19.79
CA LYS A 25 -3.54 -0.60 19.27
C LYS A 25 -3.80 -1.53 18.10
N LYS A 26 -4.82 -2.38 18.20
CA LYS A 26 -5.18 -3.30 17.11
C LYS A 26 -5.69 -2.58 15.86
N ILE A 27 -6.45 -1.50 16.05
CA ILE A 27 -6.96 -0.66 14.96
C ILE A 27 -5.82 0.11 14.30
N GLU A 28 -4.85 0.60 15.09
CA GLU A 28 -3.64 1.21 14.56
C GLU A 28 -2.86 0.21 13.70
N ASP A 29 -2.59 -1.00 14.22
CA ASP A 29 -1.82 -2.03 13.52
C ASP A 29 -2.47 -2.43 12.18
N ILE A 30 -3.78 -2.70 12.16
CA ILE A 30 -4.47 -3.03 10.90
C ILE A 30 -4.51 -1.85 9.93
N SER A 31 -4.63 -0.61 10.44
CA SER A 31 -4.62 0.59 9.60
C SER A 31 -3.25 0.84 8.97
N ILE A 32 -2.16 0.53 9.69
CA ILE A 32 -0.79 0.54 9.16
C ILE A 32 -0.68 -0.47 8.01
N MET A 33 -1.08 -1.72 8.23
CA MET A 33 -1.02 -2.77 7.21
C MET A 33 -1.83 -2.41 5.95
N MET A 34 -3.06 -1.90 6.13
CA MET A 34 -3.89 -1.44 5.01
C MET A 34 -3.26 -0.24 4.30
N GLY A 35 -2.66 0.68 5.04
CA GLY A 35 -1.97 1.85 4.49
C GLY A 35 -0.75 1.47 3.65
N GLU A 36 0.04 0.50 4.10
CA GLU A 36 1.18 -0.04 3.35
C GLU A 36 0.74 -0.76 2.07
N TYR A 37 -0.30 -1.60 2.16
CA TYR A 37 -0.87 -2.27 0.99
C TYR A 37 -1.39 -1.25 -0.04
N PHE A 38 -2.16 -0.25 0.42
CA PHE A 38 -2.76 0.75 -0.46
C PHE A 38 -1.68 1.58 -1.17
N GLN A 39 -0.63 2.00 -0.46
CA GLN A 39 0.47 2.76 -1.08
C GLN A 39 1.22 1.90 -2.11
N ALA A 40 1.53 0.65 -1.78
CA ALA A 40 2.19 -0.25 -2.72
C ALA A 40 1.32 -0.54 -3.97
N HIS A 41 -0.01 -0.59 -3.80
CA HIS A 41 -0.94 -0.74 -4.92
C HIS A 41 -1.02 0.53 -5.80
N ASP A 42 -1.05 1.71 -5.20
CA ASP A 42 -1.00 2.99 -5.93
C ASP A 42 0.30 3.10 -6.75
N ASP A 43 1.45 2.79 -6.13
CA ASP A 43 2.76 2.73 -6.81
C ASP A 43 2.77 1.73 -7.99
N TYR A 44 2.12 0.57 -7.82
CA TYR A 44 1.97 -0.42 -8.89
C TYR A 44 1.13 0.10 -10.05
N LEU A 45 -0.01 0.74 -9.76
CA LEU A 45 -0.91 1.28 -10.76
C LEU A 45 -0.31 2.48 -11.50
N ASP A 46 0.58 3.27 -10.88
CA ASP A 46 1.25 4.37 -11.58
C ASP A 46 2.10 3.87 -12.77
N ILE A 47 2.70 2.67 -12.65
CA ILE A 47 3.57 2.12 -13.70
C ILE A 47 2.86 1.09 -14.59
N PHE A 48 2.09 0.17 -14.00
CA PHE A 48 1.46 -0.94 -14.72
C PHE A 48 -0.03 -0.74 -14.97
N GLY A 49 -0.64 0.31 -14.41
CA GLY A 49 -2.04 0.62 -14.60
C GLY A 49 -2.31 1.17 -15.99
N ASP A 50 -3.45 0.76 -16.56
CA ASP A 50 -3.92 1.34 -17.82
C ASP A 50 -4.50 2.74 -17.56
N PHE A 51 -4.18 3.70 -18.43
CA PHE A 51 -4.68 5.07 -18.37
C PHE A 51 -6.22 5.11 -18.34
N THR A 52 -6.88 4.15 -18.99
CA THR A 52 -8.35 4.04 -19.01
C THR A 52 -8.94 3.70 -17.64
N GLN A 53 -8.17 3.04 -16.78
CA GLN A 53 -8.60 2.60 -15.43
C GLN A 53 -8.14 3.57 -14.35
N THR A 54 -6.93 4.12 -14.48
CA THR A 54 -6.33 5.01 -13.47
C THR A 54 -6.68 6.49 -13.67
N GLY A 55 -7.01 6.88 -14.91
CA GLY A 55 -7.22 8.28 -15.29
C GLY A 55 -5.97 9.16 -15.19
N LYS A 56 -4.79 8.56 -14.98
CA LYS A 56 -3.51 9.25 -14.75
C LYS A 56 -2.44 8.67 -15.65
N MET A 57 -1.58 9.54 -16.18
CA MET A 57 -0.35 9.12 -16.84
C MET A 57 0.73 8.95 -15.77
N GLY A 58 1.30 7.74 -15.69
CA GLY A 58 2.34 7.40 -14.73
C GLY A 58 3.49 8.40 -14.72
N SER A 59 3.87 8.87 -13.54
CA SER A 59 4.84 9.96 -13.38
C SER A 59 5.87 9.74 -12.27
N ASP A 60 5.75 8.66 -11.50
CA ASP A 60 6.55 8.46 -10.29
C ASP A 60 8.04 8.31 -10.58
N ILE A 61 8.41 7.66 -11.69
CA ILE A 61 9.80 7.54 -12.14
C ILE A 61 10.39 8.94 -12.42
N GLN A 62 9.65 9.80 -13.09
CA GLN A 62 10.13 11.14 -13.49
C GLN A 62 10.20 12.08 -12.29
N ASN A 63 9.29 11.91 -11.33
CA ASN A 63 9.20 12.69 -10.10
C ASN A 63 10.19 12.24 -9.02
N ASN A 64 11.04 11.25 -9.30
CA ASN A 64 12.02 10.72 -8.36
C ASN A 64 11.39 10.23 -7.05
N LYS A 65 10.19 9.64 -7.13
CA LYS A 65 9.51 9.12 -5.94
C LYS A 65 10.16 7.83 -5.46
N LEU A 66 10.21 7.66 -4.14
CA LEU A 66 10.60 6.39 -3.55
C LEU A 66 9.39 5.45 -3.55
N THR A 67 9.29 4.60 -4.57
CA THR A 67 8.18 3.66 -4.73
C THR A 67 8.55 2.24 -4.29
N TRP A 68 7.54 1.43 -4.00
CA TRP A 68 7.69 0.00 -3.73
C TRP A 68 8.42 -0.72 -4.88
N LEU A 69 8.07 -0.39 -6.12
CA LEU A 69 8.68 -0.94 -7.34
C LEU A 69 10.19 -0.66 -7.41
N LEU A 70 10.59 0.58 -7.09
CA LEU A 70 12.00 0.98 -7.06
C LEU A 70 12.79 0.19 -6.02
N ILE A 71 12.27 0.12 -4.79
CA ILE A 71 12.92 -0.62 -3.70
C ILE A 71 13.07 -2.09 -4.09
N LYS A 72 12.00 -2.70 -4.61
CA LYS A 72 12.03 -4.11 -5.01
C LYS A 72 13.00 -4.38 -6.16
N ALA A 73 13.07 -3.47 -7.14
CA ALA A 73 14.07 -3.58 -8.19
C ALA A 73 15.49 -3.48 -7.64
N PHE A 74 15.77 -2.54 -6.73
CA PHE A 74 17.09 -2.40 -6.11
C PHE A 74 17.52 -3.64 -5.31
N GLU A 75 16.59 -4.32 -4.64
CA GLU A 75 16.88 -5.57 -3.91
C GLU A 75 17.30 -6.72 -4.84
N LEU A 76 16.75 -6.77 -6.06
CA LEU A 76 16.93 -7.88 -7.00
C LEU A 76 18.00 -7.61 -8.06
N CYS A 77 18.28 -6.34 -8.35
CA CYS A 77 19.15 -5.94 -9.45
C CYS A 77 20.62 -6.26 -9.22
N SER A 78 21.32 -6.52 -10.34
CA SER A 78 22.78 -6.53 -10.35
C SER A 78 23.34 -5.12 -10.11
N GLU A 79 24.59 -5.00 -9.65
CA GLU A 79 25.25 -3.70 -9.48
C GLU A 79 25.23 -2.87 -10.77
N SER A 80 25.43 -3.51 -11.93
CA SER A 80 25.36 -2.83 -13.23
C SER A 80 23.98 -2.23 -13.55
N ASP A 81 22.91 -2.88 -13.11
CA ASP A 81 21.55 -2.39 -13.32
C ASP A 81 21.15 -1.36 -12.25
N LYS A 82 21.67 -1.47 -11.02
CA LYS A 82 21.54 -0.41 -10.00
C LYS A 82 22.15 0.90 -10.49
N GLU A 83 23.34 0.89 -11.09
CA GLU A 83 23.94 2.08 -11.70
C GLU A 83 23.05 2.68 -12.79
N LYS A 84 22.41 1.85 -13.61
CA LYS A 84 21.45 2.32 -14.63
C LYS A 84 20.23 2.95 -13.99
N ILE A 85 19.70 2.38 -12.91
CA ILE A 85 18.59 2.99 -12.16
C ILE A 85 19.03 4.36 -11.64
N ILE A 86 20.14 4.45 -10.90
CA ILE A 86 20.65 5.72 -10.35
C ILE A 86 20.84 6.78 -11.44
N LYS A 87 21.32 6.39 -12.61
CA LYS A 87 21.57 7.32 -13.73
C LYS A 87 20.30 7.80 -14.42
N ASN A 88 19.21 7.03 -14.39
CA ASN A 88 18.01 7.30 -15.21
C ASN A 88 16.76 7.64 -14.40
N TYR A 89 16.68 7.25 -13.13
CA TYR A 89 15.56 7.57 -12.26
C TYR A 89 15.49 9.08 -11.96
N GLY A 90 14.29 9.63 -11.83
CA GLY A 90 14.08 11.06 -11.57
C GLY A 90 14.33 11.99 -12.76
N LYS A 91 14.46 11.44 -13.98
CA LYS A 91 14.65 12.23 -15.21
C LYS A 91 13.36 12.33 -15.99
N ASN A 92 13.02 13.56 -16.36
CA ASN A 92 11.89 13.85 -17.25
C ASN A 92 12.25 13.58 -18.73
N ASN A 93 12.67 12.35 -19.03
CA ASN A 93 13.01 11.89 -20.38
C ASN A 93 12.40 10.51 -20.63
N VAL A 94 11.64 10.38 -21.71
CA VAL A 94 10.98 9.14 -22.13
C VAL A 94 11.97 7.98 -22.30
N ALA A 95 13.19 8.26 -22.78
CA ALA A 95 14.21 7.22 -22.91
C ALA A 95 14.70 6.70 -21.55
N SER A 96 14.81 7.58 -20.56
CA SER A 96 15.20 7.20 -19.20
C SER A 96 14.11 6.38 -18.52
N VAL A 97 12.84 6.75 -18.69
CA VAL A 97 11.69 5.99 -18.18
C VAL A 97 11.66 4.58 -18.77
N LYS A 98 11.79 4.45 -20.10
CA LYS A 98 11.87 3.13 -20.76
C LYS A 98 13.00 2.24 -20.26
N ILE A 99 14.14 2.80 -19.86
CA ILE A 99 15.23 2.02 -19.28
C ILE A 99 14.79 1.42 -17.94
N ILE A 100 14.09 2.20 -17.10
CA ILE A 100 13.57 1.73 -15.82
C ILE A 100 12.46 0.69 -16.04
N ASP A 101 11.54 0.91 -16.98
CA ASP A 101 10.49 -0.06 -17.32
C ASP A 101 11.08 -1.40 -17.76
N ASN A 102 12.09 -1.38 -18.64
CA ASN A 102 12.79 -2.59 -19.08
C ASN A 102 13.49 -3.32 -17.91
N ILE A 103 13.98 -2.59 -16.91
CA ILE A 103 14.55 -3.19 -15.70
C ILE A 103 13.45 -3.84 -14.88
N TYR A 104 12.30 -3.19 -14.71
CA TYR A 104 11.16 -3.77 -14.01
C TYR A 104 10.63 -5.04 -14.68
N GLU A 105 10.59 -5.06 -16.01
CA GLU A 105 10.25 -6.27 -16.78
C GLU A 105 11.32 -7.36 -16.63
N LYS A 106 12.60 -7.01 -16.82
CA LYS A 106 13.73 -7.95 -16.70
C LYS A 106 13.75 -8.70 -15.38
N TYR A 107 13.43 -8.01 -14.29
CA TYR A 107 13.41 -8.56 -12.93
C TYR A 107 12.03 -9.05 -12.48
N ASN A 108 11.06 -9.13 -13.40
CA ASN A 108 9.70 -9.61 -13.15
C ASN A 108 9.03 -8.94 -11.92
N ILE A 109 9.21 -7.62 -11.77
CA ILE A 109 8.71 -6.88 -10.60
C ILE A 109 7.19 -7.00 -10.46
N LYS A 110 6.47 -7.10 -11.57
CA LYS A 110 5.03 -7.38 -11.59
C LYS A 110 4.66 -8.66 -10.84
N GLU A 111 5.44 -9.73 -11.01
CA GLU A 111 5.17 -11.00 -10.32
C GLU A 111 5.50 -10.92 -8.83
N HIS A 112 6.60 -10.24 -8.49
CA HIS A 112 6.90 -9.95 -7.09
C HIS A 112 5.79 -9.15 -6.40
N TYR A 113 5.18 -8.19 -7.11
CA TYR A 113 4.04 -7.45 -6.61
C TYR A 113 2.82 -8.36 -6.40
N ASN A 114 2.49 -9.23 -7.36
CA ASN A 114 1.36 -10.17 -7.23
C ASN A 114 1.49 -11.05 -5.97
N ILE A 115 2.70 -11.57 -5.73
CA ILE A 115 3.00 -12.39 -4.53
C ILE A 115 2.85 -11.55 -3.25
N TYR A 116 3.39 -10.33 -3.25
CA TYR A 116 3.26 -9.40 -2.13
C TYR A 116 1.78 -9.06 -1.84
N GLU A 117 1.00 -8.75 -2.88
CA GLU A 117 -0.42 -8.41 -2.76
C GLU A 117 -1.21 -9.54 -2.11
N GLN A 118 -1.05 -10.78 -2.59
CA GLN A 118 -1.75 -11.92 -2.00
C GLN A 118 -1.34 -12.13 -0.54
N THR A 119 -0.03 -12.11 -0.27
CA THR A 119 0.51 -12.28 1.09
C THR A 119 -0.02 -11.20 2.04
N GLN A 120 -0.10 -9.94 1.60
CA GLN A 120 -0.61 -8.86 2.43
C GLN A 120 -2.12 -8.94 2.62
N LYS A 121 -2.88 -9.29 1.58
CA LYS A 121 -4.33 -9.52 1.70
C LYS A 121 -4.63 -10.62 2.72
N ASP A 122 -3.91 -11.74 2.66
CA ASP A 122 -4.09 -12.84 3.60
C ASP A 122 -3.81 -12.41 5.03
N LYS A 123 -2.70 -11.70 5.27
CA LYS A 123 -2.37 -11.13 6.59
C LYS A 123 -3.43 -10.16 7.10
N ILE A 124 -3.92 -9.27 6.24
CA ILE A 124 -4.98 -8.30 6.60
C ILE A 124 -6.27 -9.04 6.94
N ILE A 125 -6.66 -10.07 6.17
CA ILE A 125 -7.87 -10.87 6.43
C ILE A 125 -7.75 -11.63 7.76
N GLU A 126 -6.62 -12.27 8.01
CA GLU A 126 -6.36 -12.99 9.27
C GLU A 126 -6.41 -12.03 10.47
N TYR A 127 -5.73 -10.90 10.37
CA TYR A 127 -5.71 -9.89 11.43
C TYR A 127 -7.10 -9.28 11.64
N ARG A 128 -7.85 -9.01 10.56
CA ARG A 128 -9.24 -8.53 10.59
C ARG A 128 -10.12 -9.47 11.37
N HIS A 129 -9.98 -10.78 11.22
CA HIS A 129 -10.75 -11.75 12.00
C HIS A 129 -10.48 -11.60 13.51
N SER A 130 -9.22 -11.40 13.90
CA SER A 130 -8.84 -11.16 15.31
C SER A 130 -9.41 -9.86 15.88
N VAL A 131 -9.57 -8.82 15.05
CA VAL A 131 -10.17 -7.53 15.42
C VAL A 131 -11.68 -7.64 15.49
N TYR A 132 -12.28 -8.33 14.51
CA TYR A 132 -13.73 -8.53 14.41
C TYR A 132 -14.29 -9.27 15.63
N VAL A 133 -13.61 -10.31 16.13
CA VAL A 133 -14.00 -11.03 17.35
C VAL A 133 -14.06 -10.11 18.57
N LEU A 134 -13.14 -9.14 18.68
CA LEU A 134 -13.10 -8.16 19.78
C LEU A 134 -14.11 -7.03 19.63
N ILE A 135 -14.47 -6.70 18.39
CA ILE A 135 -15.49 -5.72 18.05
C ILE A 135 -16.89 -6.29 18.25
N TYR A 136 -17.15 -7.54 17.84
CA TYR A 136 -18.47 -8.17 17.96
C TYR A 136 -18.84 -8.55 19.39
N SER A 137 -17.86 -8.71 20.28
CA SER A 137 -18.11 -8.79 21.72
C SER A 137 -18.49 -7.44 22.36
N ASN A 138 -18.33 -6.32 21.63
CA ASN A 138 -18.70 -4.98 22.06
C ASN A 138 -19.84 -4.41 21.21
N PHE A 139 -21.06 -4.38 21.76
CA PHE A 139 -22.29 -3.97 21.06
C PHE A 139 -22.19 -2.61 20.33
N ASN A 140 -21.51 -1.63 20.93
CA ASN A 140 -21.35 -0.28 20.36
C ASN A 140 -20.45 -0.23 19.10
N LEU A 141 -19.50 -1.17 18.96
CA LEU A 141 -18.51 -1.18 17.88
C LEU A 141 -19.02 -1.86 16.60
N LYS A 142 -19.99 -2.77 16.74
CA LYS A 142 -20.57 -3.55 15.64
C LYS A 142 -21.24 -2.68 14.57
N TYR A 143 -21.94 -1.62 14.98
CA TYR A 143 -22.62 -0.71 14.05
C TYR A 143 -21.64 0.17 13.27
N MET A 144 -20.56 0.61 13.91
CA MET A 144 -19.51 1.41 13.28
C MET A 144 -18.74 0.59 12.23
N PHE A 145 -18.32 -0.64 12.54
CA PHE A 145 -17.48 -1.44 11.63
C PHE A 145 -18.21 -1.88 10.35
N ASN A 146 -19.52 -2.15 10.43
CA ASN A 146 -20.34 -2.54 9.28
C ASN A 146 -20.59 -1.40 8.28
N LEU A 147 -20.48 -0.14 8.70
CA LEU A 147 -20.70 1.02 7.81
C LEU A 147 -19.51 1.33 6.90
N PHE A 148 -18.30 0.84 7.24
CA PHE A 148 -17.04 1.19 6.57
C PHE A 148 -16.42 0.07 5.71
N LEU A 149 -16.86 -1.19 5.85
CA LEU A 149 -16.42 -2.31 5.01
C LEU A 149 -17.22 -2.48 3.70
N SER A 150 -18.23 -1.65 3.49
CA SER A 150 -19.13 -1.64 2.34
C SER A 150 -18.75 -0.62 1.26
N CYS A 151 -17.58 0.02 1.37
CA CYS A 151 -16.99 0.88 0.36
C CYS A 151 -15.76 0.21 -0.27
#